data_AF-A0A6B0W8X2-F1
#
_entry.id   AF-A0A6B0W8X2-F1
#
_cell.length_a   1.000
_cell.length_b   1.000
_cell.length_c   1.000
_cell.angle_alpha   90.00
_cell.angle_beta   90.00
_cell.angle_gamma   90.00
#
_symmetry.space_group_name_H-M   'P 1'
#
loop_
_entity.id
_entity.type
_entity.pdbx_description
1 polymer ?
#
loop_
_entity_poly.entity_id
_entity_poly.type
_entity_poly.pdbx_seq_one_letter_code
_entity_poly.pdbx_strand_id
1 'polypeptide(L)'
;MRHEGTPGRAGGGAAAVAAPPGAAAASRGHRRRLPRRRRRGMVNVLLTVAIAAIVIGAMVGIFITSGAGLRTSNLQTTITALAAEIERAFANRREYAAGDYHDFLAPRMPSNAQRGAVGSEIIVTPWGGEIEAGGGATVGTAAASPNRFWIDVQDLPRAACITVAEALLEQTNIVSVSVDGTAVTTNALIEDNCDDANDNDVEIVYRG
;
A
#
# COMPACT_ATOMS: atom_id res chain seq x y z
N MET A 1 -21.21 -38.60 9.61
CA MET A 1 -21.65 -39.99 9.36
C MET A 1 -20.52 -40.74 8.68
N ARG A 2 -20.20 -41.95 9.19
CA ARG A 2 -19.28 -43.00 8.68
C ARG A 2 -17.78 -42.62 8.65
N HIS A 3 -16.89 -43.11 9.52
CA HIS A 3 -16.44 -44.49 9.87
C HIS A 3 -15.91 -45.33 8.69
N GLU A 4 -14.61 -45.66 8.77
CA GLU A 4 -13.85 -46.87 8.33
C GLU A 4 -12.39 -46.43 8.08
N GLY A 5 -11.29 -47.08 8.46
CA GLY A 5 -11.02 -48.36 9.11
C GLY A 5 -9.50 -48.63 8.98
N THR A 6 -8.84 -48.89 10.11
CA THR A 6 -7.46 -49.38 10.39
C THR A 6 -7.05 -50.68 9.62
N PRO A 7 -5.93 -51.39 9.92
CA PRO A 7 -4.50 -51.06 10.11
C PRO A 7 -3.55 -52.06 9.37
N GLY A 8 -2.23 -51.84 9.39
CA GLY A 8 -1.22 -52.81 8.89
C GLY A 8 -0.14 -53.11 9.95
N ARG A 9 0.01 -54.38 10.33
CA ARG A 9 0.68 -54.92 11.53
C ARG A 9 1.96 -55.71 11.17
N ALA A 10 2.98 -55.54 12.03
CA ALA A 10 4.02 -56.47 12.52
C ALA A 10 4.94 -57.30 11.59
N GLY A 11 6.23 -57.23 11.93
CA GLY A 11 7.18 -58.36 12.00
C GLY A 11 8.41 -57.85 12.78
N GLY A 12 8.88 -58.42 13.90
CA GLY A 12 8.80 -59.78 14.38
C GLY A 12 10.11 -60.51 14.04
N GLY A 13 11.13 -60.40 14.89
CA GLY A 13 12.40 -61.12 14.72
C GLY A 13 13.31 -60.98 15.94
N ALA A 14 13.23 -61.96 16.84
CA ALA A 14 14.10 -62.14 17.98
C ALA A 14 14.98 -63.40 17.79
N ALA A 15 16.27 -63.32 18.12
CA ALA A 15 17.12 -64.44 18.54
C ALA A 15 18.39 -63.84 19.20
N ALA A 16 18.56 -63.93 20.52
CA ALA A 16 19.23 -65.00 21.28
C ALA A 16 20.77 -65.02 21.07
N VAL A 17 21.53 -64.43 22.01
CA VAL A 17 22.33 -65.09 23.08
C VAL A 17 23.62 -65.76 22.58
N ALA A 18 24.77 -65.24 23.04
CA ALA A 18 25.90 -66.02 23.58
C ALA A 18 26.96 -65.08 24.20
N ALA A 19 27.20 -65.22 25.50
CA ALA A 19 28.36 -64.65 26.20
C ALA A 19 29.54 -65.64 26.15
N PRO A 20 30.79 -65.14 26.24
CA PRO A 20 31.75 -65.76 27.16
C PRO A 20 32.60 -64.75 27.95
N PRO A 21 33.37 -65.22 28.95
CA PRO A 21 33.76 -64.43 30.11
C PRO A 21 35.18 -63.83 30.03
N GLY A 22 35.36 -62.76 30.82
CA GLY A 22 36.53 -62.53 31.65
C GLY A 22 37.90 -62.31 30.99
N ALA A 23 38.38 -61.06 31.02
CA ALA A 23 39.79 -60.76 31.26
C ALA A 23 39.95 -59.32 31.76
N ALA A 24 40.44 -59.19 33.00
CA ALA A 24 40.87 -57.93 33.59
C ALA A 24 42.18 -57.45 32.93
N ALA A 25 42.28 -56.17 32.58
CA ALA A 25 43.57 -55.49 32.43
C ALA A 25 43.44 -53.96 32.41
N ALA A 26 44.09 -53.34 33.41
CA ALA A 26 44.78 -52.06 33.34
C ALA A 26 44.00 -50.79 32.94
N SER A 27 43.53 -50.07 33.96
CA SER A 27 43.20 -48.65 33.89
C SER A 27 44.45 -47.81 33.62
N ARG A 28 44.72 -47.49 32.34
CA ARG A 28 45.58 -46.35 31.97
C ARG A 28 44.71 -45.13 31.76
N GLY A 29 44.95 -44.10 32.58
CA GLY A 29 44.25 -42.82 32.53
C GLY A 29 44.37 -42.16 31.15
N HIS A 30 43.34 -42.29 30.33
CA HIS A 30 43.09 -41.39 29.22
C HIS A 30 42.26 -40.22 29.73
N ARG A 31 42.92 -39.07 29.90
CA ARG A 31 42.27 -37.76 29.92
C ARG A 31 41.50 -37.61 28.61
N ARG A 32 40.23 -38.03 28.62
CA ARG A 32 39.26 -37.74 27.56
C ARG A 32 39.12 -36.23 27.51
N ARG A 33 39.84 -35.58 26.59
CA ARG A 33 39.50 -34.24 26.14
C ARG A 33 38.11 -34.34 25.56
N LEU A 34 37.10 -33.88 26.31
CA LEU A 34 35.74 -33.72 25.81
C LEU A 34 35.83 -32.91 24.51
N PRO A 35 35.31 -33.41 23.38
CA PRO A 35 35.32 -32.66 22.14
C PRO A 35 34.51 -31.37 22.36
N ARG A 36 35.18 -30.22 22.31
CA ARG A 36 34.59 -28.86 22.27
C ARG A 36 33.74 -28.62 21.00
N ARG A 37 33.08 -29.64 20.45
CA ARG A 37 32.23 -29.56 19.25
C ARG A 37 30.83 -28.99 19.55
N ARG A 38 30.37 -29.00 20.81
CA ARG A 38 29.04 -28.44 21.18
C ARG A 38 28.96 -26.91 21.18
N ARG A 39 30.08 -26.18 21.26
CA ARG A 39 30.05 -24.70 21.26
C ARG A 39 29.90 -24.09 19.86
N ARG A 40 30.27 -24.80 18.79
CA ARG A 40 30.07 -24.32 17.40
C ARG A 40 28.63 -24.51 16.92
N GLY A 41 27.92 -25.54 17.37
CA GLY A 41 26.53 -25.77 16.99
C GLY A 41 25.59 -24.65 17.44
N MET A 42 25.76 -24.17 18.69
CA MET A 42 24.91 -23.11 19.24
C MET A 42 25.15 -21.75 18.59
N VAL A 43 26.41 -21.45 18.23
CA VAL A 43 26.78 -20.23 17.48
C VAL A 43 26.20 -20.26 16.07
N ASN A 44 26.24 -21.41 15.38
CA ASN A 44 25.64 -21.53 14.05
C ASN A 44 24.12 -21.35 14.07
N VAL A 45 23.43 -21.85 15.10
CA VAL A 45 21.97 -21.67 15.27
C VAL A 45 21.61 -20.22 15.56
N LEU A 46 22.38 -19.54 16.42
CA LEU A 46 22.18 -18.09 16.68
C LEU A 46 22.42 -17.24 15.42
N LEU A 47 23.44 -17.60 14.63
CA LEU A 47 23.74 -16.90 13.37
C LEU A 47 22.62 -17.08 12.34
N THR A 48 22.09 -18.30 12.15
CA THR A 48 20.97 -18.52 11.22
C THR A 48 19.69 -17.82 11.66
N VAL A 49 19.38 -17.80 12.95
CA VAL A 49 18.23 -17.05 13.48
C VAL A 49 18.40 -15.55 13.27
N ALA A 50 19.60 -14.99 13.49
CA ALA A 50 19.88 -13.59 13.26
C ALA A 50 19.72 -13.20 11.78
N ILE A 51 20.23 -14.03 10.86
CA ILE A 51 20.06 -13.81 9.41
C ILE A 51 18.58 -13.90 9.03
N ALA A 52 17.85 -14.89 9.53
CA ALA A 52 16.42 -15.02 9.26
C ALA A 52 15.62 -13.81 9.76
N ALA A 53 15.93 -13.29 10.95
CA ALA A 53 15.29 -12.08 11.49
C ALA A 53 15.57 -10.84 10.62
N ILE A 54 16.79 -10.68 10.10
CA ILE A 54 17.14 -9.59 9.17
C ILE A 54 16.35 -9.72 7.86
N VAL A 55 16.27 -10.92 7.30
CA VAL A 55 15.52 -11.16 6.05
C VAL A 55 14.03 -10.87 6.23
N ILE A 56 13.44 -11.32 7.34
CA ILE A 56 12.03 -11.04 7.66
C ILE A 56 11.82 -9.53 7.87
N GLY A 57 12.72 -8.86 8.60
CA GLY A 57 12.67 -7.42 8.80
C GLY A 57 12.77 -6.65 7.48
N ALA A 58 13.68 -7.04 6.58
CA ALA A 58 13.82 -6.45 5.26
C ALA A 58 12.56 -6.66 4.39
N MET A 59 11.96 -7.86 4.43
CA MET A 59 10.72 -8.14 3.70
C MET A 59 9.54 -7.30 4.20
N VAL A 60 9.39 -7.14 5.53
CA VAL A 60 8.35 -6.28 6.10
C VAL A 60 8.56 -4.81 5.72
N GLY A 61 9.81 -4.33 5.74
CA GLY A 61 10.16 -2.98 5.31
C GLY A 61 9.77 -2.70 3.85
N ILE A 62 10.04 -3.66 2.95
CA ILE A 62 9.66 -3.57 1.53
C ILE A 62 8.13 -3.57 1.37
N PHE A 63 7.40 -4.39 2.15
CA PHE A 63 5.95 -4.49 2.03
C PHE A 63 5.25 -3.18 2.43
N ILE A 64 5.73 -2.53 3.48
CA ILE A 64 5.18 -1.25 3.98
C ILE A 64 5.43 -0.12 2.97
N THR A 65 6.61 -0.06 2.37
CA THR A 65 6.93 0.95 1.34
C THR A 65 6.22 0.69 0.00
N SER A 66 6.07 -0.57 -0.38
CA SER A 66 5.42 -0.93 -1.65
C SER A 66 3.91 -0.65 -1.64
N GLY A 67 3.25 -0.81 -0.49
CA GLY A 67 1.80 -0.56 -0.38
C GLY A 67 1.42 0.91 -0.56
N ALA A 68 2.25 1.84 -0.07
CA ALA A 68 2.03 3.28 -0.25
C ALA A 68 2.18 3.71 -1.72
N GLY A 69 3.24 3.24 -2.39
CA GLY A 69 3.49 3.59 -3.80
C GLY A 69 2.39 3.11 -4.76
N LEU A 70 1.87 1.89 -4.54
CA LEU A 70 0.76 1.37 -5.36
C LEU A 70 -0.53 2.17 -5.18
N ARG A 71 -0.84 2.61 -3.96
CA ARG A 71 -2.03 3.45 -3.68
C ARG A 71 -1.92 4.80 -4.37
N THR A 72 -0.79 5.48 -4.24
CA THR A 72 -0.58 6.78 -4.88
C THR A 72 -0.62 6.67 -6.40
N SER A 73 -0.01 5.62 -6.98
CA SER A 73 -0.07 5.38 -8.43
C SER A 73 -1.50 5.10 -8.92
N ASN A 74 -2.29 4.33 -8.15
CA ASN A 74 -3.71 4.12 -8.45
C ASN A 74 -4.49 5.45 -8.39
N LEU A 75 -4.26 6.28 -7.38
CA LEU A 75 -4.92 7.58 -7.26
C LEU A 75 -4.57 8.50 -8.43
N GLN A 76 -3.29 8.61 -8.80
CA GLN A 76 -2.87 9.40 -9.96
C GLN A 76 -3.53 8.91 -11.26
N THR A 77 -3.66 7.59 -11.42
CA THR A 77 -4.36 6.99 -12.57
C THR A 77 -5.85 7.36 -12.55
N THR A 78 -6.50 7.29 -11.38
CA THR A 78 -7.90 7.70 -11.21
C THR A 78 -8.09 9.19 -11.53
N ILE A 79 -7.28 10.09 -10.96
CA ILE A 79 -7.35 11.54 -11.24
C ILE A 79 -7.18 11.82 -12.73
N THR A 80 -6.18 11.19 -13.37
CA THR A 80 -5.95 11.38 -14.81
C THR A 80 -7.12 10.86 -15.66
N ALA A 81 -7.71 9.73 -15.27
CA ALA A 81 -8.89 9.18 -15.94
C ALA A 81 -10.13 10.08 -15.76
N LEU A 82 -10.34 10.62 -14.56
CA LEU A 82 -11.40 11.62 -14.29
C LEU A 82 -11.22 12.84 -15.20
N ALA A 83 -10.03 13.43 -15.20
CA ALA A 83 -9.74 14.61 -16.03
C ALA A 83 -10.02 14.33 -17.51
N ALA A 84 -9.55 13.20 -18.03
CA ALA A 84 -9.79 12.80 -19.42
C ALA A 84 -11.27 12.57 -19.74
N GLU A 85 -12.05 11.98 -18.84
CA GLU A 85 -13.50 11.79 -19.03
C GLU A 85 -14.26 13.12 -18.97
N ILE A 86 -13.87 14.05 -18.10
CA ILE A 86 -14.43 15.41 -18.05
C ILE A 86 -14.12 16.15 -19.36
N GLU A 87 -12.85 16.19 -19.77
CA GLU A 87 -12.44 16.80 -21.04
C GLU A 87 -13.21 16.19 -22.22
N ARG A 88 -13.37 14.86 -22.26
CA ARG A 88 -14.11 14.16 -23.32
C ARG A 88 -15.61 14.49 -23.31
N ALA A 89 -16.22 14.54 -22.14
CA ALA A 89 -17.65 14.86 -22.00
C ALA A 89 -17.96 16.30 -22.41
N PHE A 90 -17.01 17.21 -22.22
CA PHE A 90 -17.14 18.64 -22.50
C PHE A 90 -16.39 19.12 -23.75
N ALA A 91 -15.72 18.23 -24.51
CA ALA A 91 -14.87 18.57 -25.66
C ALA A 91 -15.53 19.46 -26.73
N ASN A 92 -16.86 19.39 -26.87
CA ASN A 92 -17.63 20.17 -27.84
C ASN A 92 -18.36 21.38 -27.23
N ARG A 93 -18.13 21.66 -25.94
CA ARG A 93 -18.73 22.79 -25.23
C ARG A 93 -17.69 23.88 -25.07
N ARG A 94 -18.13 25.13 -25.12
CA ARG A 94 -17.25 26.28 -24.85
C ARG A 94 -16.99 26.46 -23.36
N GLU A 95 -17.85 25.91 -22.52
CA GLU A 95 -17.86 26.12 -21.08
C GLU A 95 -18.20 24.81 -20.35
N TYR A 96 -17.59 24.61 -19.18
CA TYR A 96 -17.89 23.58 -18.22
C TYR A 96 -19.10 24.01 -17.40
N ALA A 97 -20.09 23.14 -17.27
CA ALA A 97 -21.31 23.46 -16.54
C ALA A 97 -20.99 23.64 -15.06
N ALA A 98 -21.46 24.72 -14.45
CA ALA A 98 -21.27 24.90 -13.01
C ALA A 98 -22.01 23.81 -12.24
N GLY A 99 -21.34 23.21 -11.26
CA GLY A 99 -21.90 22.18 -10.40
C GLY A 99 -21.05 20.91 -10.33
N ASP A 100 -21.51 19.99 -9.50
CA ASP A 100 -20.89 18.70 -9.26
C ASP A 100 -21.17 17.73 -10.41
N TYR A 101 -20.15 16.98 -10.77
CA TYR A 101 -20.09 16.01 -11.86
C TYR A 101 -20.20 14.56 -11.40
N HIS A 102 -20.33 14.34 -10.10
CA HIS A 102 -20.42 13.06 -9.43
C HIS A 102 -21.31 12.03 -10.14
N ASP A 103 -22.60 12.34 -10.36
CA ASP A 103 -23.59 11.42 -10.94
C ASP A 103 -23.22 10.92 -12.35
N PHE A 104 -22.45 11.70 -13.10
CA PHE A 104 -22.00 11.27 -14.42
C PHE A 104 -20.64 10.56 -14.35
N LEU A 105 -19.76 10.94 -13.43
CA LEU A 105 -18.40 10.40 -13.35
C LEU A 105 -18.35 9.06 -12.64
N ALA A 106 -19.07 8.90 -11.53
CA ALA A 106 -18.96 7.72 -10.69
C ALA A 106 -19.21 6.40 -11.46
N PRO A 107 -20.26 6.26 -12.31
CA PRO A 107 -20.49 5.01 -13.06
C PRO A 107 -19.41 4.68 -14.09
N ARG A 108 -18.55 5.64 -14.48
CA ARG A 108 -17.48 5.48 -15.46
C ARG A 108 -16.14 5.13 -14.82
N MET A 109 -16.03 5.26 -13.51
CA MET A 109 -14.82 4.92 -12.76
C MET A 109 -14.64 3.40 -12.64
N PRO A 110 -13.41 2.91 -12.43
CA PRO A 110 -13.21 1.49 -12.18
C PRO A 110 -13.82 1.09 -10.83
N SER A 111 -14.31 -0.14 -10.70
CA SER A 111 -15.06 -0.60 -9.52
C SER A 111 -14.29 -0.52 -8.20
N ASN A 112 -12.96 -0.50 -8.24
CA ASN A 112 -12.10 -0.33 -7.07
C ASN A 112 -12.02 1.13 -6.58
N ALA A 113 -12.49 2.09 -7.37
CA ALA A 113 -12.59 3.50 -7.02
C ALA A 113 -14.03 3.94 -6.75
N GLN A 114 -14.99 3.00 -6.74
CA GLN A 114 -16.40 3.27 -6.43
C GLN A 114 -16.76 2.70 -5.05
N ARG A 115 -17.57 3.43 -4.29
CA ARG A 115 -18.19 2.94 -3.05
C ARG A 115 -19.63 3.44 -2.98
N GLY A 116 -20.56 2.62 -2.50
CA GLY A 116 -21.96 3.03 -2.33
C GLY A 116 -22.94 2.02 -2.91
N ALA A 117 -24.23 2.35 -2.85
CA ALA A 117 -25.28 1.60 -3.51
C ALA A 117 -25.44 2.06 -4.97
N VAL A 118 -26.08 1.23 -5.79
CA VAL A 118 -26.36 1.57 -7.19
C VAL A 118 -27.22 2.83 -7.28
N GLY A 119 -26.73 3.86 -7.97
CA GLY A 119 -27.38 5.18 -8.09
C GLY A 119 -26.99 6.18 -7.00
N SER A 120 -26.02 5.85 -6.15
CA SER A 120 -25.40 6.74 -5.16
C SER A 120 -23.92 6.40 -4.97
N GLU A 121 -23.26 5.95 -6.04
CA GLU A 121 -21.85 5.57 -6.01
C GLU A 121 -20.98 6.81 -5.87
N ILE A 122 -20.16 6.88 -4.82
CA ILE A 122 -19.10 7.87 -4.65
C ILE A 122 -17.78 7.38 -5.22
N ILE A 123 -16.99 8.32 -5.72
CA ILE A 123 -15.62 8.05 -6.13
C ILE A 123 -14.75 8.17 -4.89
N VAL A 124 -13.97 7.14 -4.59
CA VAL A 124 -13.18 7.09 -3.35
C VAL A 124 -11.68 6.97 -3.61
N THR A 125 -10.90 7.61 -2.73
CA THR A 125 -9.46 7.41 -2.66
C THR A 125 -9.13 6.03 -2.08
N PRO A 126 -7.90 5.52 -2.30
CA PRO A 126 -7.44 4.28 -1.66
C PRO A 126 -7.41 4.32 -0.13
N TRP A 127 -7.55 5.50 0.48
CA TRP A 127 -7.59 5.70 1.93
C TRP A 127 -9.00 5.86 2.47
N GLY A 128 -10.00 5.98 1.59
CA GLY A 128 -11.42 6.00 1.94
C GLY A 128 -12.07 7.38 1.92
N GLY A 129 -11.30 8.44 1.63
CA GLY A 129 -11.81 9.77 1.33
C GLY A 129 -12.52 9.82 -0.02
N GLU A 130 -13.21 10.93 -0.27
CA GLU A 130 -14.00 11.16 -1.48
C GLU A 130 -13.18 11.88 -2.55
N ILE A 131 -13.55 11.66 -3.82
CA ILE A 131 -13.05 12.43 -4.95
C ILE A 131 -14.25 13.11 -5.60
N GLU A 132 -14.30 14.43 -5.48
CA GLU A 132 -15.31 15.26 -6.10
C GLU A 132 -14.75 15.92 -7.36
N ALA A 133 -15.61 16.27 -8.29
CA ALA A 133 -15.20 17.04 -9.47
C ALA A 133 -16.35 17.90 -9.95
N GLY A 134 -16.03 19.03 -10.56
CA GLY A 134 -17.06 19.96 -11.00
C GLY A 134 -16.56 21.03 -11.95
N GLY A 135 -17.50 21.78 -12.50
CA GLY A 135 -17.22 22.99 -13.27
C GLY A 135 -17.52 24.25 -12.45
N GLY A 136 -16.91 25.38 -12.84
CA GLY A 136 -17.25 26.69 -12.29
C GLY A 136 -16.34 27.19 -11.16
N ALA A 137 -16.94 27.72 -10.08
CA ALA A 137 -16.20 28.21 -8.93
C ALA A 137 -15.74 27.04 -8.06
N THR A 138 -14.48 27.06 -7.65
CA THR A 138 -13.86 26.03 -6.82
C THR A 138 -13.91 26.44 -5.35
N VAL A 139 -13.61 25.53 -4.42
CA VAL A 139 -13.55 25.82 -2.99
C VAL A 139 -12.27 26.62 -2.71
N GLY A 140 -12.37 27.95 -2.83
CA GLY A 140 -11.26 28.87 -2.51
C GLY A 140 -10.87 29.85 -3.63
N THR A 141 -11.41 29.67 -4.85
CA THR A 141 -11.21 30.66 -5.93
C THR A 141 -12.45 31.53 -6.15
N ALA A 142 -12.27 32.84 -6.00
CA ALA A 142 -13.36 33.84 -6.02
C ALA A 142 -14.00 34.09 -7.40
N ALA A 143 -13.59 33.38 -8.45
CA ALA A 143 -14.14 33.57 -9.79
C ALA A 143 -14.26 32.25 -10.57
N ALA A 144 -15.50 31.79 -10.77
CA ALA A 144 -15.83 30.76 -11.74
C ALA A 144 -15.27 31.16 -13.11
N SER A 145 -14.31 30.39 -13.62
CA SER A 145 -13.89 30.51 -15.02
C SER A 145 -14.69 29.50 -15.83
N PRO A 146 -15.47 29.94 -16.84
CA PRO A 146 -16.34 29.03 -17.58
C PRO A 146 -15.56 27.93 -18.31
N ASN A 147 -14.27 28.12 -18.58
CA ASN A 147 -13.43 27.17 -19.33
C ASN A 147 -12.52 26.33 -18.41
N ARG A 148 -12.93 26.11 -17.17
CA ARG A 148 -12.17 25.34 -16.19
C ARG A 148 -13.07 24.36 -15.45
N PHE A 149 -12.47 23.26 -15.04
CA PHE A 149 -13.06 22.32 -14.11
C PHE A 149 -12.06 22.04 -12.99
N TRP A 150 -12.56 21.51 -11.90
CA TRP A 150 -11.78 21.15 -10.73
C TRP A 150 -12.01 19.68 -10.37
N ILE A 151 -11.01 19.11 -9.70
CA ILE A 151 -11.07 17.80 -9.05
C ILE A 151 -10.57 18.03 -7.62
N ASP A 152 -11.37 17.65 -6.64
CA ASP A 152 -11.03 17.70 -5.22
C ASP A 152 -10.83 16.29 -4.68
N VAL A 153 -9.76 16.09 -3.94
CA VAL A 153 -9.34 14.78 -3.43
C VAL A 153 -9.19 14.87 -1.92
N GLN A 154 -10.11 14.23 -1.20
CA GLN A 154 -10.24 14.38 0.25
C GLN A 154 -9.59 13.22 1.03
N ASP A 155 -9.35 13.47 2.32
CA ASP A 155 -8.80 12.54 3.31
C ASP A 155 -7.49 11.86 2.88
N LEU A 156 -6.54 12.64 2.36
CA LEU A 156 -5.21 12.13 2.06
C LEU A 156 -4.33 12.11 3.32
N PRO A 157 -3.55 11.03 3.56
CA PRO A 157 -2.47 11.08 4.53
C PRO A 157 -1.37 12.01 4.02
N ARG A 158 -0.66 12.68 4.94
CA ARG A 158 0.45 13.61 4.64
C ARG A 158 1.35 13.19 3.47
N ALA A 159 1.86 11.97 3.52
CA ALA A 159 2.79 11.45 2.51
C ALA A 159 2.15 11.37 1.12
N ALA A 160 0.87 11.02 1.04
CA ALA A 160 0.12 11.02 -0.22
C ALA A 160 -0.21 12.45 -0.67
N CYS A 161 -0.61 13.33 0.24
CA CYS A 161 -0.83 14.75 -0.02
C CYS A 161 0.40 15.37 -0.71
N ILE A 162 1.58 15.23 -0.10
CA ILE A 162 2.85 15.74 -0.66
C ILE A 162 3.12 15.14 -2.04
N THR A 163 3.11 13.81 -2.15
CA THR A 163 3.45 13.12 -3.41
C THR A 163 2.50 13.49 -4.55
N VAL A 164 1.20 13.62 -4.26
CA VAL A 164 0.18 13.97 -5.25
C VAL A 164 0.31 15.43 -5.66
N ALA A 165 0.39 16.35 -4.69
CA ALA A 165 0.51 17.79 -4.97
C ALA A 165 1.79 18.13 -5.74
N GLU A 166 2.94 17.53 -5.38
CA GLU A 166 4.21 17.72 -6.10
C GLU A 166 4.11 17.24 -7.55
N ALA A 167 3.57 16.04 -7.78
CA ALA A 167 3.41 15.48 -9.11
C ALA A 167 2.45 16.29 -10.01
N LEU A 168 1.49 17.00 -9.41
CA LEU A 168 0.53 17.83 -10.12
C LEU A 168 1.08 19.23 -10.44
N LEU A 169 1.90 19.81 -9.57
CA LEU A 169 2.55 21.11 -9.85
C LEU A 169 3.42 21.08 -11.11
N GLU A 170 3.96 19.92 -11.47
CA GLU A 170 4.79 19.75 -12.67
C GLU A 170 3.97 19.64 -13.97
N GLN A 171 2.64 19.51 -13.90
CA GLN A 171 1.80 19.32 -15.09
C GLN A 171 1.39 20.65 -15.74
N THR A 172 1.43 20.70 -17.07
CA THR A 172 1.21 21.95 -17.85
C THR A 172 -0.25 22.27 -18.14
N ASN A 173 -1.15 21.30 -18.01
CA ASN A 173 -2.60 21.43 -18.16
C ASN A 173 -3.30 21.87 -16.85
N ILE A 174 -2.57 21.92 -15.75
CA ILE A 174 -3.06 22.37 -14.44
C ILE A 174 -2.86 23.88 -14.32
N VAL A 175 -3.90 24.57 -13.87
CA VAL A 175 -3.94 26.03 -13.66
C VAL A 175 -3.49 26.36 -12.25
N SER A 176 -3.96 25.60 -11.26
CA SER A 176 -3.61 25.76 -9.86
C SER A 176 -3.82 24.46 -9.10
N VAL A 177 -3.03 24.30 -8.04
CA VAL A 177 -3.20 23.24 -7.03
C VAL A 177 -3.38 23.96 -5.68
N SER A 178 -4.30 23.47 -4.86
CA SER A 178 -4.47 23.91 -3.48
C SER A 178 -4.45 22.72 -2.53
N VAL A 179 -3.89 22.94 -1.34
CA VAL A 179 -3.90 22.01 -0.22
C VAL A 179 -4.67 22.66 0.92
N ASP A 180 -5.71 22.01 1.42
CA ASP A 180 -6.60 22.52 2.48
C ASP A 180 -7.11 23.94 2.20
N GLY A 181 -7.48 24.20 0.95
CA GLY A 181 -7.93 25.52 0.47
C GLY A 181 -6.82 26.56 0.28
N THR A 182 -5.56 26.23 0.55
CA THR A 182 -4.41 27.12 0.34
C THR A 182 -3.74 26.83 -1.00
N ALA A 183 -3.69 27.81 -1.88
CA ALA A 183 -3.01 27.68 -3.18
C ALA A 183 -1.49 27.45 -2.97
N VAL A 184 -0.99 26.35 -3.52
CA VAL A 184 0.42 25.97 -3.44
C VAL A 184 1.10 26.20 -4.79
N THR A 185 2.32 26.69 -4.76
CA THR A 185 3.13 26.97 -5.98
C THR A 185 4.55 26.45 -5.88
N THR A 186 4.96 25.94 -4.72
CA THR A 186 6.29 25.38 -4.46
C THR A 186 6.17 24.18 -3.54
N ASN A 187 7.16 23.28 -3.57
CA ASN A 187 7.19 22.11 -2.68
C ASN A 187 7.24 22.49 -1.20
N ALA A 188 7.92 23.60 -0.86
CA ALA A 188 7.93 24.11 0.51
C ALA A 188 6.51 24.47 1.01
N LEU A 189 5.70 25.12 0.15
CA LEU A 189 4.31 25.41 0.49
C LEU A 189 3.46 24.14 0.61
N ILE A 190 3.76 23.10 -0.17
CA ILE A 190 3.09 21.80 -0.02
C ILE A 190 3.42 21.18 1.33
N GLU A 191 4.70 21.11 1.70
CA GLU A 191 5.14 20.51 2.97
C GLU A 191 4.58 21.24 4.20
N ASP A 192 4.42 22.57 4.11
CA ASP A 192 3.87 23.42 5.15
C ASP A 192 2.34 23.30 5.30
N ASN A 193 1.62 22.99 4.21
CA ASN A 193 0.16 22.88 4.22
C ASN A 193 -0.34 21.43 4.32
N CYS A 194 0.43 20.43 3.90
CA CYS A 194 0.10 19.03 4.17
C CYS A 194 0.41 18.69 5.64
N ASP A 195 -0.62 18.62 6.47
CA ASP A 195 -0.53 18.33 7.89
C ASP A 195 -0.22 16.84 8.20
N ASP A 196 0.08 16.51 9.46
CA ASP A 196 0.38 15.14 9.90
C ASP A 196 -0.86 14.25 10.08
N ALA A 197 -2.06 14.80 9.86
CA ALA A 197 -3.29 14.06 9.97
C ALA A 197 -3.64 13.38 8.63
N ASN A 198 -4.77 12.67 8.60
CA ASN A 198 -5.20 11.86 7.44
C ASN A 198 -6.46 12.45 6.79
N ASP A 199 -6.56 13.77 6.80
CA ASP A 199 -7.69 14.61 6.42
C ASP A 199 -7.23 15.78 5.54
N ASN A 200 -6.15 15.59 4.78
CA ASN A 200 -5.65 16.60 3.86
C ASN A 200 -6.43 16.56 2.55
N ASP A 201 -6.85 17.72 2.07
CA ASP A 201 -7.63 17.89 0.86
C ASP A 201 -6.78 18.54 -0.23
N VAL A 202 -6.78 17.96 -1.43
CA VAL A 202 -6.04 18.47 -2.59
C VAL A 202 -7.00 18.82 -3.72
N GLU A 203 -7.18 20.11 -3.96
CA GLU A 203 -7.98 20.64 -5.07
C GLU A 203 -7.08 20.97 -6.27
N ILE A 204 -7.52 20.54 -7.44
CA ILE A 204 -6.77 20.61 -8.70
C ILE A 204 -7.65 21.31 -9.73
N VAL A 205 -7.18 22.43 -10.26
CA VAL A 205 -7.92 23.19 -11.29
C VAL A 205 -7.28 22.96 -12.65
N TYR A 206 -8.04 22.42 -13.60
CA TYR A 206 -7.59 22.15 -14.96
C TYR A 206 -7.95 23.28 -15.92
N ARG A 207 -7.10 23.46 -16.93
CA ARG A 207 -7.44 24.24 -18.11
C ARG A 207 -8.24 23.34 -19.03
N GLY A 208 -9.48 23.71 -19.31
CA GLY A 208 -10.33 22.96 -20.21
C GLY A 208 -10.43 23.51 -21.62
#